data_AF-A0A2U2P9W0-F1
#
_entry.id   AF-A0A2U2P9W0-F1
#
_cell.length_a   1.000
_cell.length_b   1.000
_cell.length_c   1.000
_cell.angle_alpha   90.00
_cell.angle_beta   90.00
_cell.angle_gamma   90.00
#
_symmetry.space_group_name_H-M   'P 1'
#
loop_
_entity.id
_entity.type
_entity.pdbx_description
1 polymer ?
#
loop_
_entity_poly.entity_id
_entity_poly.type
_entity_poly.pdbx_seq_one_letter_code
_entity_poly.pdbx_strand_id
1 'polypeptide(L)'
;MINTWKDFEDTFNNVFGRINTTSLASIDRNRLRIELGGEGDDSARVIQAIQRSNRILEYCFSGKDVWIRAILWSEDEEAALEMAGLSVRSANKLFRQKKEDEEVLYLFFDRYTDSLGKVLTTSIINYEMALEPSANITCYFINLKDQLIINIYDDRGMDIFSPNDDLIYAIGRQFSGWLLK
;
A
#
# COMPACT_ATOMS: atom_id res chain seq x y z
N MET A 1 -21.82 -7.34 -0.77
CA MET A 1 -21.33 -6.18 -1.54
C MET A 1 -20.89 -5.14 -0.53
N ILE A 2 -19.68 -4.58 -0.65
CA ILE A 2 -19.14 -3.62 0.32
C ILE A 2 -19.76 -2.24 0.06
N ASN A 3 -20.54 -1.72 1.01
CA ASN A 3 -21.24 -0.45 0.91
C ASN A 3 -20.88 0.55 2.03
N THR A 4 -20.13 0.10 3.04
CA THR A 4 -19.64 0.94 4.14
C THR A 4 -18.20 0.58 4.49
N TRP A 5 -17.51 1.42 5.26
CA TRP A 5 -16.20 1.07 5.82
C TRP A 5 -16.27 -0.15 6.76
N LYS A 6 -17.41 -0.37 7.44
CA LYS A 6 -17.63 -1.55 8.29
C LYS A 6 -17.71 -2.81 7.46
N ASP A 7 -18.47 -2.78 6.36
CA ASP A 7 -18.57 -3.91 5.44
C ASP A 7 -17.18 -4.26 4.87
N PHE A 8 -16.36 -3.24 4.62
CA PHE A 8 -14.97 -3.42 4.17
C PHE A 8 -14.16 -4.12 5.25
N GLU A 9 -14.14 -3.59 6.48
CA GLU A 9 -13.38 -4.17 7.60
C GLU A 9 -13.86 -5.60 7.94
N ASP A 10 -15.15 -5.87 7.90
CA ASP A 10 -15.69 -7.23 8.08
C ASP A 10 -15.22 -8.17 6.97
N THR A 11 -15.28 -7.72 5.71
CA THR A 11 -14.79 -8.51 4.56
C THR A 11 -13.28 -8.73 4.65
N PHE A 12 -12.52 -7.70 5.00
CA PHE A 12 -11.08 -7.74 5.19
C PHE A 12 -10.72 -8.78 6.26
N ASN A 13 -11.35 -8.71 7.44
CA ASN A 13 -11.12 -9.65 8.52
C ASN A 13 -11.52 -11.09 8.16
N ASN A 14 -12.55 -11.28 7.35
CA ASN A 14 -12.93 -12.60 6.85
C ASN A 14 -11.91 -13.20 5.87
N VAL A 15 -11.26 -12.35 5.06
CA VAL A 15 -10.27 -12.79 4.07
C VAL A 15 -8.89 -13.00 4.71
N PHE A 16 -8.44 -12.06 5.54
CA PHE A 16 -7.07 -12.01 6.04
C PHE A 16 -6.92 -12.43 7.50
N GLY A 17 -8.04 -12.68 8.20
CA GLY A 17 -8.06 -12.81 9.65
C GLY A 17 -7.92 -11.44 10.34
N ARG A 18 -7.93 -11.46 11.66
CA ARG A 18 -7.68 -10.27 12.49
C ARG A 18 -6.19 -10.01 12.58
N ILE A 19 -5.68 -9.26 11.61
CA ILE A 19 -4.28 -8.80 11.59
C ILE A 19 -4.19 -7.36 12.09
N ASN A 20 -2.99 -6.96 12.53
CA ASN A 20 -2.75 -5.56 12.85
C ASN A 20 -2.92 -4.70 11.59
N THR A 21 -3.77 -3.67 11.66
CA THR A 21 -4.09 -2.81 10.51
C THR A 21 -3.28 -1.51 10.49
N THR A 22 -2.34 -1.33 11.41
CA THR A 22 -1.32 -0.26 11.38
C THR A 22 0.05 -0.74 10.92
N SER A 23 0.33 -2.05 11.00
CA SER A 23 1.52 -2.66 10.41
C SER A 23 1.32 -4.16 10.16
N LEU A 24 1.94 -4.69 9.10
CA LEU A 24 2.01 -6.14 8.84
C LEU A 24 3.16 -6.83 9.59
N ALA A 25 3.94 -6.10 10.40
CA ALA A 25 5.17 -6.60 11.02
C ALA A 25 4.98 -7.81 11.93
N SER A 26 3.80 -7.97 12.53
CA SER A 26 3.48 -9.06 13.45
C SER A 26 3.07 -10.37 12.76
N ILE A 27 3.04 -10.41 11.42
CA ILE A 27 2.65 -11.60 10.67
C ILE A 27 3.91 -12.44 10.38
N ASP A 28 3.93 -13.66 10.92
CA ASP A 28 5.09 -14.56 10.81
C ASP A 28 4.99 -15.55 9.64
N ARG A 29 3.80 -15.78 9.08
CA ARG A 29 3.56 -16.72 7.98
C ARG A 29 3.01 -16.01 6.76
N ASN A 30 3.47 -16.45 5.60
CA ASN A 30 3.04 -15.94 4.29
C ASN A 30 3.16 -14.42 4.14
N ARG A 31 4.14 -13.85 4.83
CA ARG A 31 4.59 -12.48 4.65
C ARG A 31 5.95 -12.49 3.98
N LEU A 32 6.10 -11.71 2.92
CA LEU A 32 7.38 -11.37 2.35
C LEU A 32 7.75 -9.97 2.82
N ARG A 33 9.00 -9.81 3.23
CA ARG A 33 9.60 -8.50 3.45
C ARG A 33 10.52 -8.20 2.28
N ILE A 34 10.29 -7.08 1.59
CA ILE A 34 11.02 -6.71 0.39
C ILE A 34 11.86 -5.46 0.67
N GLU A 35 13.12 -5.48 0.25
CA GLU A 35 14.03 -4.35 0.23
C GLU A 35 13.75 -3.45 -0.98
N LEU A 36 13.57 -2.16 -0.70
CA LEU A 36 13.30 -1.14 -1.72
C LEU A 36 14.55 -0.30 -2.05
N GLY A 37 15.13 0.31 -1.03
CA GLY A 37 16.17 1.34 -1.20
C GLY A 37 17.53 0.84 -1.69
N GLY A 38 17.95 -0.38 -1.34
CA GLY A 38 19.30 -0.87 -1.67
C GLY A 38 20.42 -0.13 -0.97
N GLU A 39 21.64 -0.41 -1.41
CA GLU A 39 22.83 0.38 -1.08
C GLU A 39 22.97 1.52 -2.11
N GLY A 40 22.97 2.77 -1.64
CA GLY A 40 23.10 3.96 -2.48
C GLY A 40 23.08 5.24 -1.66
N ASP A 41 23.42 6.36 -2.30
CA ASP A 41 23.16 7.68 -1.72
C ASP A 41 21.65 7.99 -1.67
N ASP A 42 21.27 9.02 -0.92
CA ASP A 42 19.86 9.35 -0.62
C ASP A 42 19.00 9.53 -1.89
N SER A 43 19.56 10.11 -2.96
CA SER A 43 18.82 10.35 -4.21
C SER A 43 18.63 9.08 -5.03
N ALA A 44 19.69 8.28 -5.20
CA ALA A 44 19.61 7.00 -5.88
C ALA A 44 18.67 6.03 -5.17
N ARG A 45 18.71 6.04 -3.82
CA ARG A 45 17.87 5.21 -2.96
C ARG A 45 16.38 5.50 -3.13
N VAL A 46 15.97 6.77 -3.15
CA VAL A 46 14.57 7.18 -3.40
C VAL A 46 14.08 6.69 -4.76
N ILE A 47 14.85 6.95 -5.82
CA ILE A 47 14.49 6.55 -7.18
C ILE A 47 14.31 5.03 -7.26
N GLN A 48 15.26 4.29 -6.67
CA GLN A 48 15.20 2.84 -6.66
C GLN A 48 13.99 2.31 -5.87
N ALA A 49 13.72 2.88 -4.69
CA ALA A 49 12.59 2.47 -3.86
C ALA A 49 11.26 2.68 -4.58
N ILE A 50 11.08 3.82 -5.25
CA ILE A 50 9.89 4.11 -6.07
C ILE A 50 9.79 3.12 -7.23
N GLN A 51 10.90 2.85 -7.93
CA GLN A 51 10.91 1.91 -9.08
C GLN A 51 10.57 0.48 -8.66
N ARG A 52 11.19 -0.05 -7.60
CA ARG A 52 10.92 -1.40 -7.10
C ARG A 52 9.49 -1.53 -6.60
N SER A 53 9.01 -0.54 -5.84
CA SER A 53 7.62 -0.51 -5.35
C SER A 53 6.62 -0.58 -6.50
N ASN A 54 6.77 0.29 -7.51
CA ASN A 54 5.86 0.33 -8.64
C ASN A 54 5.89 -0.96 -9.46
N ARG A 55 7.07 -1.57 -9.66
CA ARG A 55 7.18 -2.84 -10.37
C ARG A 55 6.48 -3.99 -9.65
N ILE A 56 6.51 -4.01 -8.32
CA ILE A 56 5.80 -5.00 -7.51
C ILE A 56 4.29 -4.76 -7.58
N LEU A 57 3.85 -3.51 -7.44
CA LEU A 57 2.45 -3.15 -7.55
C LEU A 57 1.88 -3.49 -8.93
N GLU A 58 2.60 -3.16 -10.00
CA GLU A 58 2.21 -3.50 -11.37
C GLU A 58 2.08 -5.02 -11.55
N TYR A 59 3.06 -5.81 -11.10
CA TYR A 59 2.99 -7.27 -11.15
C TYR A 59 1.76 -7.82 -10.40
N CYS A 60 1.46 -7.24 -9.23
CA CYS A 60 0.42 -7.75 -8.35
C CYS A 60 -0.99 -7.32 -8.77
N PHE A 61 -1.15 -6.08 -9.26
CA PHE A 61 -2.45 -5.41 -9.42
C PHE A 61 -2.78 -5.00 -10.85
N SER A 62 -1.87 -5.07 -11.83
CA SER A 62 -2.16 -4.59 -13.19
C SER A 62 -3.42 -5.22 -13.78
N GLY A 63 -4.36 -4.35 -14.20
CA GLY A 63 -5.66 -4.74 -14.76
C GLY A 63 -6.69 -5.27 -13.74
N LYS A 64 -6.35 -5.34 -12.45
CA LYS A 64 -7.22 -5.82 -11.38
C LYS A 64 -7.83 -4.67 -10.59
N ASP A 65 -8.91 -4.95 -9.88
CA ASP A 65 -9.45 -4.01 -8.91
C ASP A 65 -8.51 -3.87 -7.70
N VAL A 66 -8.57 -2.72 -7.04
CA VAL A 66 -7.73 -2.45 -5.87
C VAL A 66 -8.48 -1.60 -4.87
N TRP A 67 -8.38 -1.99 -3.61
CA TRP A 67 -8.70 -1.16 -2.48
C TRP A 67 -7.43 -0.50 -1.96
N ILE A 68 -7.50 0.80 -1.74
CA ILE A 68 -6.51 1.55 -0.97
C ILE A 68 -7.10 1.79 0.40
N ARG A 69 -6.43 1.30 1.43
CA ARG A 69 -6.70 1.69 2.82
C ARG A 69 -5.56 2.59 3.27
N ALA A 70 -5.83 3.87 3.45
CA ALA A 70 -4.83 4.86 3.84
C ALA A 70 -5.17 5.42 5.22
N ILE A 71 -4.25 5.31 6.16
CA ILE A 71 -4.31 6.01 7.45
C ILE A 71 -3.65 7.35 7.26
N LEU A 72 -4.41 8.42 7.50
CA LEU A 72 -3.95 9.80 7.48
C LEU A 72 -3.61 10.22 8.91
N TRP A 73 -2.35 10.58 9.14
CA TRP A 73 -1.85 10.95 10.47
C TRP A 73 -2.07 12.43 10.82
N SER A 74 -2.59 13.23 9.88
CA SER A 74 -2.99 14.62 10.08
C SER A 74 -4.16 14.99 9.16
N GLU A 75 -4.80 16.14 9.42
CA GLU A 75 -5.89 16.65 8.56
C GLU A 75 -5.37 17.15 7.19
N ASP A 76 -4.07 17.42 7.06
CA ASP A 76 -3.45 17.95 5.84
C ASP A 76 -3.08 16.86 4.82
N GLU A 77 -3.03 15.59 5.23
CA GLU A 77 -2.52 14.51 4.38
C GLU A 77 -3.40 14.23 3.15
N GLU A 78 -4.71 14.44 3.25
CA GLU A 78 -5.58 14.30 2.08
C GLU A 78 -5.26 15.38 1.04
N ALA A 79 -5.06 16.62 1.48
CA ALA A 79 -4.68 17.72 0.59
C ALA A 79 -3.28 17.48 -0.01
N ALA A 80 -2.36 16.92 0.76
CA ALA A 80 -1.04 16.52 0.29
C ALA A 80 -1.12 15.45 -0.81
N LEU A 81 -1.98 14.44 -0.64
CA LEU A 81 -2.26 13.45 -1.67
C LEU A 81 -2.91 14.06 -2.93
N GLU A 82 -3.85 15.00 -2.78
CA GLU A 82 -4.44 15.72 -3.91
C GLU A 82 -3.39 16.54 -4.67
N MET A 83 -2.48 17.23 -3.97
CA MET A 83 -1.35 17.96 -4.58
C MET A 83 -0.36 17.01 -5.28
N ALA A 84 -0.16 15.81 -4.74
CA ALA A 84 0.64 14.76 -5.37
C ALA A 84 -0.03 14.16 -6.62
N GLY A 85 -1.30 14.50 -6.88
CA GLY A 85 -2.05 14.06 -8.05
C GLY A 85 -3.02 12.91 -7.80
N LEU A 86 -3.26 12.52 -6.54
CA LEU A 86 -4.30 11.55 -6.20
C LEU A 86 -5.67 12.25 -6.17
N SER A 87 -6.53 11.95 -7.13
CA SER A 87 -7.92 12.38 -7.04
C SER A 87 -8.71 11.43 -6.15
N VAL A 88 -8.81 11.71 -4.84
CA VAL A 88 -9.55 10.85 -3.88
C VAL A 88 -11.02 10.68 -4.31
N ARG A 89 -11.61 11.71 -4.90
CA ARG A 89 -12.99 11.72 -5.40
C ARG A 89 -13.20 10.90 -6.68
N SER A 90 -12.15 10.51 -7.38
CA SER A 90 -12.26 9.67 -8.58
C SER A 90 -12.40 8.18 -8.26
N ALA A 91 -12.20 7.78 -7.00
CA ALA A 91 -12.43 6.42 -6.56
C ALA A 91 -13.88 5.99 -6.83
N ASN A 92 -14.07 4.79 -7.37
CA ASN A 92 -15.39 4.20 -7.62
C ASN A 92 -16.19 4.05 -6.31
N LYS A 93 -15.50 3.88 -5.17
CA LYS A 93 -16.08 4.00 -3.82
C LYS A 93 -15.11 4.73 -2.91
N LEU A 94 -15.67 5.55 -2.02
CA LEU A 94 -14.95 6.29 -1.00
C LEU A 94 -15.68 6.13 0.33
N PHE A 95 -14.99 5.61 1.34
CA PHE A 95 -15.47 5.63 2.72
C PHE A 95 -14.44 6.29 3.62
N ARG A 96 -14.93 6.84 4.73
CA ARG A 96 -14.12 7.52 5.73
C ARG A 96 -14.46 6.97 7.11
N GLN A 97 -13.44 6.82 7.93
CA GLN A 97 -13.56 6.51 9.34
C GLN A 97 -12.70 7.49 10.13
N LYS A 98 -13.36 8.45 10.80
CA LYS A 98 -12.68 9.33 11.76
C LYS A 98 -12.47 8.57 13.06
N LYS A 99 -11.23 8.56 13.55
CA LYS A 99 -10.84 8.11 14.90
C LYS A 99 -10.36 9.33 15.68
N GLU A 100 -9.91 9.11 16.92
CA GLU A 100 -9.52 10.19 17.83
C GLU A 100 -8.34 11.01 17.27
N ASP A 101 -7.30 10.33 16.79
CA ASP A 101 -6.04 10.94 16.32
C ASP A 101 -5.71 10.67 14.84
N GLU A 102 -6.58 9.98 14.10
CA GLU A 102 -6.33 9.60 12.70
C GLU A 102 -7.64 9.54 11.89
N GLU A 103 -7.52 9.71 10.57
CA GLU A 103 -8.61 9.39 9.63
C GLU A 103 -8.19 8.23 8.74
N VAL A 104 -9.07 7.25 8.56
CA VAL A 104 -8.85 6.15 7.61
C VAL A 104 -9.70 6.36 6.37
N LEU A 105 -9.04 6.49 5.22
CA LEU A 105 -9.66 6.48 3.90
C LEU A 105 -9.71 5.06 3.34
N TYR A 106 -10.85 4.72 2.77
CA TYR A 106 -11.06 3.47 2.03
C TYR A 106 -11.47 3.83 0.60
N LEU A 107 -10.54 3.67 -0.34
CA LEU A 107 -10.74 4.01 -1.74
C LEU A 107 -10.82 2.72 -2.55
N PHE A 108 -11.84 2.58 -3.38
CA PHE A 108 -11.94 1.49 -4.33
C PHE A 108 -11.73 2.01 -5.74
N PHE A 109 -10.83 1.35 -6.47
CA PHE A 109 -10.68 1.52 -7.90
C PHE A 109 -11.03 0.20 -8.59
N ASP A 110 -11.89 0.25 -9.59
CA ASP A 110 -12.25 -0.91 -10.40
C ASP A 110 -11.07 -1.47 -11.21
N ARG A 111 -10.04 -0.64 -11.38
CA ARG A 111 -8.79 -0.98 -12.04
C ARG A 111 -7.62 -0.20 -11.44
N TYR A 112 -6.57 -0.91 -11.03
CA TYR A 112 -5.28 -0.33 -10.71
C TYR A 112 -4.65 0.30 -11.96
N THR A 113 -4.02 1.46 -11.77
CA THR A 113 -3.21 2.13 -12.78
C THR A 113 -1.83 2.42 -12.24
N ASP A 114 -0.83 2.45 -13.12
CA ASP A 114 0.54 2.83 -12.73
C ASP A 114 0.59 4.24 -12.15
N SER A 115 -0.30 5.14 -12.55
CA SER A 115 -0.40 6.48 -11.97
C SER A 115 -0.80 6.44 -10.50
N LEU A 116 -1.77 5.59 -10.12
CA LEU A 116 -2.17 5.40 -8.72
C LEU A 116 -1.00 4.87 -7.89
N GLY A 117 -0.30 3.85 -8.40
CA GLY A 117 0.91 3.34 -7.76
C GLY A 117 1.97 4.41 -7.60
N LYS A 118 2.32 5.12 -8.67
CA LYS A 118 3.37 6.15 -8.66
C LYS A 118 3.08 7.26 -7.67
N VAL A 119 1.85 7.79 -7.66
CA VAL A 119 1.49 8.87 -6.72
C VAL A 119 1.66 8.40 -5.27
N LEU A 120 1.02 7.28 -4.90
CA LEU A 120 1.06 6.79 -3.52
C LEU A 120 2.47 6.39 -3.08
N THR A 121 3.21 5.66 -3.91
CA THR A 121 4.60 5.27 -3.63
C THR A 121 5.51 6.50 -3.45
N THR A 122 5.36 7.51 -4.31
CA THR A 122 6.15 8.73 -4.24
C THR A 122 5.84 9.50 -2.97
N SER A 123 4.55 9.69 -2.63
CA SER A 123 4.16 10.40 -1.40
C SER A 123 4.73 9.77 -0.13
N ILE A 124 4.69 8.44 -0.02
CA ILE A 124 5.19 7.70 1.16
C ILE A 124 6.72 7.81 1.24
N ILE A 125 7.42 7.51 0.14
CA ILE A 125 8.89 7.46 0.13
C ILE A 125 9.49 8.86 0.31
N ASN A 126 8.90 9.87 -0.31
CA ASN A 126 9.36 11.24 -0.19
C ASN A 126 9.17 11.79 1.22
N TYR A 127 8.11 11.38 1.93
CA TYR A 127 7.90 11.81 3.32
C TYR A 127 9.08 11.45 4.22
N GLU A 128 9.54 10.19 4.15
CA GLU A 128 10.68 9.69 4.92
C GLU A 128 12.00 10.39 4.57
N MET A 129 12.09 10.94 3.36
CA MET A 129 13.29 11.58 2.83
C MET A 129 13.20 13.11 2.84
N ALA A 130 12.13 13.68 3.43
CA ALA A 130 11.85 15.12 3.44
C ALA A 130 11.87 15.76 2.03
N LEU A 131 11.29 15.06 1.05
CA LEU A 131 11.12 15.50 -0.34
C LEU A 131 9.65 15.79 -0.65
N GLU A 132 9.38 16.49 -1.74
CA GLU A 132 8.00 16.77 -2.21
C GLU A 132 7.74 16.18 -3.60
N PRO A 133 6.50 15.76 -3.92
CA PRO A 133 5.34 15.73 -3.03
C PRO A 133 5.47 14.61 -2.00
N SER A 134 5.04 14.86 -0.76
CA SER A 134 5.00 13.86 0.33
C SER A 134 3.64 13.79 1.01
N ALA A 135 3.37 12.68 1.71
CA ALA A 135 2.26 12.59 2.66
C ALA A 135 2.63 11.62 3.78
N ASN A 136 2.41 12.02 5.03
CA ASN A 136 2.56 11.16 6.20
C ASN A 136 1.38 10.21 6.29
N ILE A 137 1.45 9.08 5.59
CA ILE A 137 0.39 8.10 5.53
C ILE A 137 0.90 6.68 5.72
N THR A 138 0.06 5.83 6.32
CA THR A 138 0.24 4.37 6.22
C THR A 138 -0.71 3.83 5.17
N CYS A 139 -0.18 3.32 4.06
CA CYS A 139 -0.97 2.92 2.90
C CYS A 139 -0.92 1.41 2.64
N TYR A 140 -2.10 0.83 2.38
CA TYR A 140 -2.26 -0.57 2.01
C TYR A 140 -2.95 -0.69 0.64
N PHE A 141 -2.33 -1.42 -0.28
CA PHE A 141 -2.94 -1.87 -1.52
C PHE A 141 -3.52 -3.26 -1.30
N ILE A 142 -4.80 -3.44 -1.55
CA ILE A 142 -5.55 -4.63 -1.15
C ILE A 142 -6.35 -5.14 -2.34
N ASN A 143 -6.18 -6.42 -2.69
CA ASN A 143 -7.11 -7.13 -3.56
C ASN A 143 -7.80 -8.23 -2.74
N LEU A 144 -9.09 -8.05 -2.48
CA LEU A 144 -9.88 -9.00 -1.68
C LEU A 144 -10.17 -10.32 -2.40
N LYS A 145 -10.16 -10.33 -3.75
CA LYS A 145 -10.43 -11.52 -4.56
C LYS A 145 -9.21 -12.43 -4.61
N ASP A 146 -8.05 -11.84 -4.87
CA ASP A 146 -6.75 -12.52 -4.91
C ASP A 146 -6.16 -12.73 -3.52
N GLN A 147 -6.78 -12.16 -2.49
CA GLN A 147 -6.36 -12.24 -1.09
C GLN A 147 -4.92 -11.73 -0.95
N LEU A 148 -4.65 -10.51 -1.39
CA LEU A 148 -3.32 -9.91 -1.36
C LEU A 148 -3.36 -8.54 -0.67
N ILE A 149 -2.40 -8.31 0.22
CA ILE A 149 -2.13 -7.01 0.85
C ILE A 149 -0.69 -6.64 0.59
N ILE A 150 -0.46 -5.39 0.22
CA ILE A 150 0.87 -4.78 0.14
C ILE A 150 0.87 -3.50 0.97
N ASN A 151 1.83 -3.39 1.88
CA ASN A 151 2.07 -2.19 2.69
C ASN A 151 3.48 -1.65 2.43
N ILE A 152 3.55 -0.42 1.90
CA ILE A 152 4.80 0.31 1.72
C ILE A 152 4.87 1.28 2.88
N TYR A 153 5.88 1.15 3.74
CA TYR A 153 5.98 1.94 4.96
C TYR A 153 7.11 2.97 4.91
N ASP A 154 8.18 2.74 4.15
CA ASP A 154 9.24 3.72 3.96
C ASP A 154 10.03 3.43 2.68
N ASP A 155 11.14 4.14 2.50
CA ASP A 155 12.08 3.97 1.39
C ASP A 155 12.98 2.73 1.52
N ARG A 156 12.98 2.05 2.68
CA ARG A 156 13.79 0.85 2.95
C ARG A 156 13.05 -0.41 2.57
N GLY A 157 11.75 -0.47 2.82
CA GLY A 157 11.04 -1.73 2.64
C GLY A 157 9.53 -1.64 2.50
N MET A 158 8.99 -2.77 2.07
CA MET A 158 7.56 -3.04 2.01
C MET A 158 7.28 -4.47 2.46
N ASP A 159 6.07 -4.68 2.98
CA ASP A 159 5.57 -5.98 3.35
C ASP A 159 4.48 -6.41 2.37
N ILE A 160 4.52 -7.68 1.97
CA ILE A 160 3.49 -8.33 1.14
C ILE A 160 2.93 -9.50 1.93
N PHE A 161 1.62 -9.58 2.05
CA PHE A 161 0.95 -10.67 2.76
C PHE A 161 -0.18 -11.27 1.92
N SER A 162 -0.28 -12.60 1.95
CA SER A 162 -1.41 -13.33 1.39
C SER A 162 -1.65 -14.63 2.17
N PRO A 163 -2.90 -14.99 2.51
CA PRO A 163 -3.21 -16.33 2.99
C PRO A 163 -3.07 -17.42 1.91
N ASN A 164 -2.86 -17.05 0.65
CA ASN A 164 -2.63 -17.98 -0.46
C ASN A 164 -1.13 -18.31 -0.60
N ASP A 165 -0.75 -19.51 -0.18
CA ASP A 165 0.64 -20.02 -0.23
C ASP A 165 1.23 -19.99 -1.64
N ASP A 166 0.46 -20.36 -2.67
CA ASP A 166 0.94 -20.40 -4.05
C ASP A 166 1.21 -18.99 -4.58
N LEU A 167 0.35 -18.03 -4.24
CA LEU A 167 0.51 -16.64 -4.65
C LEU A 167 1.74 -16.02 -3.97
N ILE A 168 1.87 -16.18 -2.65
CA ILE A 168 3.01 -15.61 -1.93
C ILE A 168 4.32 -16.26 -2.38
N TYR A 169 4.33 -17.57 -2.65
CA TYR A 169 5.49 -18.26 -3.20
C TYR A 169 5.85 -17.73 -4.60
N ALA A 170 4.86 -17.54 -5.48
CA ALA A 170 5.09 -17.01 -6.82
C ALA A 170 5.68 -15.58 -6.80
N ILE A 171 5.14 -14.70 -5.95
CA ILE A 171 5.67 -13.34 -5.75
C ILE A 171 7.11 -13.41 -5.19
N GLY A 172 7.34 -14.26 -4.18
CA GLY A 172 8.65 -14.42 -3.56
C GLY A 172 9.71 -14.92 -4.53
N ARG A 173 9.37 -15.85 -5.44
CA ARG A 173 10.29 -16.26 -6.51
C ARG A 173 10.55 -15.14 -7.51
N GLN A 174 9.52 -14.41 -7.91
CA GLN A 174 9.64 -13.34 -8.90
C GLN A 174 10.55 -12.21 -8.43
N PHE A 175 10.51 -11.90 -7.13
CA PHE A 175 11.28 -10.82 -6.51
C PHE A 175 12.34 -11.32 -5.53
N SER A 176 12.87 -12.54 -5.75
CA SER A 176 13.78 -13.19 -4.81
C SER A 176 15.07 -12.40 -4.55
N GLY A 177 15.50 -11.59 -5.53
CA GLY A 177 16.67 -10.72 -5.40
C GLY A 177 16.47 -9.54 -4.46
N TRP A 178 15.24 -9.27 -4.00
CA TRP A 178 14.90 -8.15 -3.12
C TRP A 178 14.32 -8.63 -1.79
N LEU A 179 14.27 -9.94 -1.52
CA LEU A 179 13.77 -10.44 -0.25
C LEU A 179 14.74 -10.11 0.88
N LEU A 180 14.21 -9.49 1.95
CA LEU A 180 14.91 -9.36 3.22
C LEU A 180 14.81 -10.70 3.96
N LYS A 181 15.96 -11.16 4.45
CA LYS A 181 16.10 -12.40 5.21
C LYS A 181 15.72 -12.21 6.67
#